data_AF-A0A9W6YPR3-F1
#
_entry.id   AF-A0A9W6YPR3-F1
#
_cell.length_a   1.000
_cell.length_b   1.000
_cell.length_c   1.000
_cell.angle_alpha   90.00
_cell.angle_beta   90.00
_cell.angle_gamma   90.00
#
_symmetry.space_group_name_H-M   'P 1'
#
loop_
_entity.id
_entity.type
_entity.pdbx_description
1 polymer ?
#
loop_
_entity_poly.entity_id
_entity_poly.type
_entity_poly.pdbx_seq_one_letter_code
_entity_poly.pdbx_strand_id
1 'polypeptide(L)'
;MTSAQKIATDEEILASLPKVVAPPALKQTGYLGFLTDSEKSSLEQLRMLLEAEGFTKRLDDATLLRFLRARKFDIMKAKTMFQECEEWRKTYGTDTILEDFHYTEKKDVAKFYPQYYHKTDKDGRPVYIEELGAVNIPKMYEITTQERMLKNLVWEYESFSKYRLAACSRKAGVLVETSCSILDLKGISISAATQVLSYVREASYIGQNYYPERMGKFYLINAPFGFSTAFRLFKPFLDPVTVSKIFILGSYYQKDLLKQIPAENLPVKFGGKSEVSEAEGGLLLSDVGPWREAQYIGPEGEAPKSTAGSDAEPEKKPNNDVPVTAPATATTAAAPTPASAADKKAAAPAPAGI
;
A
#
# COMPACT_ATOMS: atom_id res chain seq x y z
N MET A 1 31.45 -25.54 -6.32
CA MET A 1 30.99 -24.47 -7.22
C MET A 1 29.48 -24.39 -7.07
N THR A 2 29.00 -23.56 -6.17
CA THR A 2 27.58 -23.23 -6.05
C THR A 2 27.20 -22.45 -7.30
N SER A 3 26.34 -23.03 -8.13
CA SER A 3 25.75 -22.33 -9.27
C SER A 3 25.05 -21.09 -8.71
N ALA A 4 25.57 -19.90 -9.02
CA ALA A 4 24.85 -18.66 -8.73
C ALA A 4 23.49 -18.78 -9.43
N GLN A 5 22.40 -18.87 -8.66
CA GLN A 5 21.06 -18.81 -9.24
C GLN A 5 20.95 -17.47 -9.95
N LYS A 6 20.75 -17.51 -11.27
CA LYS A 6 20.48 -16.33 -12.07
C LYS A 6 19.23 -15.67 -11.47
N ILE A 7 19.37 -14.45 -10.96
CA ILE A 7 18.22 -13.64 -10.53
C ILE A 7 17.38 -13.37 -11.78
N ALA A 8 16.11 -13.77 -11.76
CA ALA A 8 15.22 -13.56 -12.88
C ALA A 8 15.01 -12.07 -13.16
N THR A 9 14.91 -11.71 -14.44
CA THR A 9 14.60 -10.34 -14.84
C THR A 9 13.13 -10.02 -14.56
N ASP A 10 12.80 -8.74 -14.43
CA ASP A 10 11.41 -8.30 -14.27
C ASP A 10 10.52 -8.79 -15.42
N GLU A 11 11.08 -8.87 -16.64
CA GLU A 11 10.40 -9.40 -17.83
C GLU A 11 10.10 -10.90 -17.70
N GLU A 12 11.06 -11.71 -17.24
CA GLU A 12 10.88 -13.15 -16.98
C GLU A 12 9.80 -13.38 -15.91
N ILE A 13 9.80 -12.56 -14.85
CA ILE A 13 8.78 -12.61 -13.79
C ILE A 13 7.42 -12.26 -14.38
N LEU A 14 7.29 -11.11 -15.05
CA LEU A 14 6.01 -10.67 -15.64
C LEU A 14 5.47 -11.69 -16.63
N ALA A 15 6.31 -12.29 -17.48
CA ALA A 15 5.92 -13.33 -18.44
C ALA A 15 5.32 -14.57 -17.77
N SER A 16 5.73 -14.88 -16.53
CA SER A 16 5.19 -16.00 -15.76
C SER A 16 3.82 -15.74 -15.11
N LEU A 17 3.30 -14.51 -15.18
CA LEU A 17 2.06 -14.11 -14.50
C LEU A 17 0.86 -14.12 -15.45
N PRO A 18 -0.36 -14.39 -14.93
CA PRO A 18 -1.59 -14.16 -15.67
C PRO A 18 -1.68 -12.73 -16.21
N LYS A 19 -2.22 -12.57 -17.41
CA LYS A 19 -2.30 -11.28 -18.13
C LYS A 19 -3.69 -10.64 -18.10
N VAL A 20 -4.53 -11.06 -17.17
CA VAL A 20 -5.90 -10.56 -17.01
C VAL A 20 -6.24 -10.57 -15.52
N VAL A 21 -6.87 -9.52 -15.02
CA VAL A 21 -7.40 -9.51 -13.66
C VAL A 21 -8.68 -10.33 -13.55
N ALA A 22 -9.13 -10.65 -12.34
CA ALA A 22 -10.51 -11.11 -12.16
C ALA A 22 -11.50 -10.06 -12.72
N PRO A 23 -12.65 -10.45 -13.32
CA PRO A 23 -13.65 -9.51 -13.80
C PRO A 23 -13.96 -8.44 -12.74
N PRO A 24 -13.70 -7.15 -13.02
CA PRO A 24 -14.00 -6.08 -12.09
C PRO A 24 -15.49 -6.03 -11.75
N ALA A 25 -15.84 -5.39 -10.63
CA ALA A 25 -17.25 -5.17 -10.29
C ALA A 25 -17.97 -4.45 -11.45
N LEU A 26 -19.25 -4.80 -11.66
CA LEU A 26 -20.05 -4.43 -12.84
C LEU A 26 -19.76 -3.02 -13.38
N LYS A 27 -19.24 -2.98 -14.62
CA LYS A 27 -18.90 -1.79 -15.43
C LYS A 27 -17.62 -1.02 -15.07
N GLN A 28 -16.77 -1.53 -14.18
CA GLN A 28 -15.44 -0.95 -14.00
C GLN A 28 -14.52 -1.30 -15.18
N THR A 29 -13.81 -0.30 -15.71
CA THR A 29 -12.83 -0.41 -16.78
C THR A 29 -11.46 0.11 -16.31
N GLY A 30 -10.45 0.10 -17.17
CA GLY A 30 -9.11 0.57 -16.84
C GLY A 30 -8.21 -0.47 -16.15
N TYR A 31 -8.63 -1.74 -16.15
CA TYR A 31 -7.86 -2.87 -15.64
C TYR A 31 -7.38 -3.77 -16.78
N LEU A 32 -6.32 -4.54 -16.54
CA LEU A 32 -5.73 -5.42 -17.54
C LEU A 32 -6.75 -6.47 -18.01
N GLY A 33 -7.02 -6.49 -19.32
CA GLY A 33 -8.08 -7.30 -19.95
C GLY A 33 -9.48 -6.68 -19.96
N PHE A 34 -9.68 -5.51 -19.35
CA PHE A 34 -10.96 -4.79 -19.26
C PHE A 34 -10.78 -3.30 -19.57
N LEU A 35 -10.22 -3.01 -20.75
CA LEU A 35 -9.97 -1.65 -21.25
C LEU A 35 -10.94 -1.28 -22.37
N THR A 36 -11.46 -0.06 -22.33
CA THR A 36 -12.07 0.61 -23.49
C THR A 36 -10.99 0.98 -24.52
N ASP A 37 -11.39 1.26 -25.76
CA ASP A 37 -10.43 1.66 -26.79
C ASP A 37 -9.75 3.00 -26.49
N SER A 38 -10.45 3.91 -25.81
CA SER A 38 -9.88 5.15 -25.30
C SER A 38 -8.79 4.88 -24.27
N GLU A 39 -9.03 3.99 -23.31
CA GLU A 39 -8.06 3.63 -22.27
C GLU A 39 -6.84 2.89 -22.84
N LYS A 40 -7.02 2.04 -23.85
CA LYS A 40 -5.89 1.43 -24.59
C LYS A 40 -5.02 2.48 -25.25
N SER A 41 -5.65 3.47 -25.90
CA SER A 41 -4.92 4.59 -26.50
C SER A 41 -4.16 5.41 -25.45
N SER A 42 -4.77 5.68 -24.29
CA SER A 42 -4.08 6.36 -23.18
C SER A 42 -2.89 5.58 -22.63
N LEU A 43 -3.00 4.25 -22.53
CA LEU A 43 -1.92 3.36 -22.12
C LEU A 43 -0.71 3.46 -23.06
N GLU A 44 -0.95 3.32 -24.36
CA GLU A 44 0.11 3.39 -25.37
C GLU A 44 0.73 4.80 -25.43
N GLN A 45 -0.08 5.86 -25.35
CA GLN A 45 0.44 7.23 -25.32
C GLN A 45 1.33 7.49 -24.10
N LEU A 46 0.91 7.03 -22.91
CA LEU A 46 1.74 7.16 -21.70
C LEU A 46 3.07 6.43 -21.85
N ARG A 47 3.03 5.18 -22.36
CA ARG A 47 4.23 4.38 -22.62
C ARG A 47 5.20 5.11 -23.56
N MET A 48 4.71 5.55 -24.72
CA MET A 48 5.53 6.25 -25.72
C MET A 48 6.18 7.53 -25.14
N LEU A 49 5.44 8.30 -24.34
CA LEU A 49 5.96 9.51 -23.72
C LEU A 49 7.08 9.21 -22.72
N LEU A 50 6.97 8.12 -21.95
CA LEU A 50 7.99 7.71 -20.99
C LEU A 50 9.22 7.13 -21.71
N GLU A 51 9.03 6.32 -22.75
CA GLU A 51 10.13 5.80 -23.56
C GLU A 51 10.91 6.92 -24.26
N ALA A 52 10.22 7.93 -24.79
CA ALA A 52 10.84 9.10 -25.41
C ALA A 52 11.71 9.91 -24.43
N GLU A 53 11.45 9.81 -23.12
CA GLU A 53 12.25 10.41 -22.06
C GLU A 53 13.32 9.49 -21.48
N GLY A 54 13.49 8.30 -22.06
CA GLY A 54 14.55 7.35 -21.72
C GLY A 54 14.21 6.39 -20.57
N PHE A 55 12.95 6.33 -20.12
CA PHE A 55 12.53 5.29 -19.17
C PHE A 55 12.48 3.93 -19.86
N THR A 56 13.01 2.91 -19.21
CA THR A 56 13.09 1.53 -19.74
C THR A 56 12.54 0.46 -18.80
N LYS A 57 12.29 0.81 -17.54
CA LYS A 57 11.81 -0.11 -16.49
C LYS A 57 10.36 0.20 -16.12
N ARG A 58 9.64 -0.82 -15.63
CA ARG A 58 8.28 -0.67 -15.05
C ARG A 58 7.27 -0.03 -16.00
N LEU A 59 7.48 -0.21 -17.31
CA LEU A 59 6.56 0.23 -18.34
C LEU A 59 5.50 -0.84 -18.67
N ASP A 60 5.44 -1.95 -17.94
CA ASP A 60 4.43 -2.98 -18.17
C ASP A 60 3.00 -2.46 -17.96
N ASP A 61 2.04 -3.05 -18.67
CA ASP A 61 0.64 -2.59 -18.69
C ASP A 61 0.05 -2.47 -17.28
N ALA A 62 0.29 -3.46 -16.42
CA ALA A 62 -0.21 -3.47 -15.06
C ALA A 62 0.32 -2.27 -14.25
N THR A 63 1.59 -1.89 -14.44
CA THR A 63 2.14 -0.69 -13.80
C THR A 63 1.54 0.58 -14.36
N LEU A 64 1.60 0.79 -15.67
CA LEU A 64 1.12 2.02 -16.29
C LEU A 64 -0.38 2.25 -16.04
N LEU A 65 -1.19 1.19 -16.08
CA LEU A 65 -2.62 1.27 -15.78
C LEU A 65 -2.89 1.70 -14.33
N ARG A 66 -2.05 1.31 -13.35
CA ARG A 66 -2.20 1.81 -11.96
C ARG A 66 -1.99 3.32 -11.88
N PHE A 67 -0.97 3.85 -12.55
CA PHE A 67 -0.72 5.29 -12.61
C PHE A 67 -1.84 6.04 -13.35
N LEU A 68 -2.33 5.50 -14.47
CA LEU A 68 -3.46 6.05 -15.21
C LEU A 68 -4.72 6.08 -14.35
N ARG A 69 -5.10 4.96 -13.71
CA ARG A 69 -6.26 4.90 -12.82
C ARG A 69 -6.15 5.91 -11.67
N ALA A 70 -4.99 6.01 -11.03
CA ALA A 70 -4.74 6.97 -9.94
C ALA A 70 -4.86 8.44 -10.36
N ARG A 71 -4.81 8.73 -11.67
CA ARG A 71 -5.00 10.07 -12.24
C ARG A 71 -6.19 10.15 -13.18
N LYS A 72 -7.16 9.22 -13.07
CA LYS A 72 -8.41 9.20 -13.86
C LYS A 72 -8.15 9.25 -15.38
N PHE A 73 -7.13 8.54 -15.83
CA PHE A 73 -6.65 8.49 -17.22
C PHE A 73 -6.19 9.84 -17.79
N ASP A 74 -5.86 10.82 -16.94
CA ASP A 74 -5.12 12.01 -17.35
C ASP A 74 -3.65 11.64 -17.61
N ILE A 75 -3.29 11.52 -18.89
CA ILE A 75 -1.97 11.05 -19.34
C ILE A 75 -0.83 11.91 -18.77
N MET A 76 -0.98 13.23 -18.79
CA MET A 76 0.09 14.13 -18.33
C MET A 76 0.28 14.06 -16.83
N LYS A 77 -0.81 14.00 -16.05
CA LYS A 77 -0.70 13.79 -14.60
C LYS A 77 -0.14 12.41 -14.25
N ALA A 78 -0.50 11.37 -14.98
CA ALA A 78 0.03 10.02 -14.79
C ALA A 78 1.54 9.97 -15.08
N LYS A 79 1.97 10.64 -16.17
CA LYS A 79 3.39 10.81 -16.51
C LYS A 79 4.17 11.51 -15.41
N THR A 80 3.69 12.66 -14.91
CA THR A 80 4.35 13.36 -13.79
C THR A 80 4.46 12.49 -12.55
N MET A 81 3.38 11.80 -12.18
CA MET A 81 3.39 10.89 -11.03
C MET A 81 4.38 9.73 -11.21
N PHE A 82 4.50 9.18 -12.42
CA PHE A 82 5.48 8.14 -12.73
C PHE A 82 6.91 8.66 -12.60
N GLN A 83 7.21 9.83 -13.17
CA GLN A 83 8.53 10.46 -13.08
C GLN A 83 8.94 10.74 -11.62
N GLU A 84 8.02 11.28 -10.81
CA GLU A 84 8.24 11.52 -9.38
C GLU A 84 8.49 10.22 -8.62
N CYS A 85 7.79 9.14 -8.95
CA CYS A 85 8.03 7.82 -8.36
C CYS A 85 9.41 7.27 -8.74
N GLU A 86 9.80 7.36 -10.02
CA GLU A 86 11.12 6.90 -10.47
C GLU A 86 12.27 7.68 -9.82
N GLU A 87 12.09 8.99 -9.63
CA GLU A 87 13.08 9.81 -8.92
C GLU A 87 13.14 9.49 -7.42
N TRP A 88 11.98 9.28 -6.79
CA TRP A 88 11.93 8.82 -5.40
C TRP A 88 12.61 7.46 -5.24
N ARG A 89 12.36 6.49 -6.13
CA ARG A 89 12.99 5.16 -6.07
C ARG A 89 14.51 5.24 -6.12
N LYS A 90 15.06 6.13 -6.96
CA LYS A 90 16.51 6.39 -7.04
C LYS A 90 17.05 7.01 -5.76
N THR A 91 16.43 8.09 -5.29
CA THR A 91 16.91 8.85 -4.12
C THR A 91 16.73 8.10 -2.81
N TYR A 92 15.69 7.28 -2.68
CA TYR A 92 15.42 6.46 -1.49
C TYR A 92 16.18 5.12 -1.47
N GLY A 93 16.76 4.68 -2.60
CA GLY A 93 17.41 3.37 -2.71
C GLY A 93 16.41 2.20 -2.74
N THR A 94 15.25 2.41 -3.36
CA THR A 94 14.15 1.42 -3.31
C THR A 94 14.44 0.18 -4.16
N ASP A 95 15.14 0.34 -5.29
CA ASP A 95 15.42 -0.77 -6.21
C ASP A 95 16.32 -1.86 -5.58
N THR A 96 17.12 -1.53 -4.57
CA THR A 96 18.04 -2.44 -3.86
C THR A 96 17.63 -2.71 -2.41
N ILE A 97 16.50 -2.14 -1.94
CA ILE A 97 16.11 -2.19 -0.51
C ILE A 97 15.96 -3.62 0.02
N LEU A 98 15.57 -4.57 -0.82
CA LEU A 98 15.42 -5.98 -0.44
C LEU A 98 16.75 -6.67 -0.10
N GLU A 99 17.86 -6.11 -0.58
CA GLU A 99 19.23 -6.58 -0.37
C GLU A 99 19.94 -5.74 0.70
N ASP A 100 19.74 -4.41 0.66
CA ASP A 100 20.49 -3.47 1.48
C ASP A 100 19.92 -3.33 2.90
N PHE A 101 18.59 -3.42 3.06
CA PHE A 101 17.93 -3.13 4.34
C PHE A 101 17.61 -4.39 5.13
N HIS A 102 18.09 -4.40 6.38
CA HIS A 102 17.88 -5.48 7.34
C HIS A 102 17.17 -4.95 8.58
N TYR A 103 15.98 -5.49 8.87
CA TYR A 103 15.16 -5.10 10.02
C TYR A 103 15.37 -6.07 11.18
N THR A 104 16.61 -6.11 11.68
CA THR A 104 17.07 -7.04 12.72
C THR A 104 16.26 -6.93 14.02
N GLU A 105 15.72 -5.76 14.32
CA GLU A 105 14.91 -5.50 15.50
C GLU A 105 13.43 -5.89 15.36
N LYS A 106 13.00 -6.46 14.21
CA LYS A 106 11.60 -6.82 13.93
C LYS A 106 10.96 -7.62 15.06
N LYS A 107 11.69 -8.56 15.67
CA LYS A 107 11.20 -9.40 16.78
C LYS A 107 10.81 -8.60 18.02
N ASP A 108 11.53 -7.52 18.31
CA ASP A 108 11.26 -6.69 19.48
C ASP A 108 10.21 -5.62 19.17
N VAL A 109 10.24 -5.05 17.96
CA VAL A 109 9.23 -4.10 17.50
C VAL A 109 7.85 -4.74 17.36
N ALA A 110 7.75 -5.98 16.86
CA ALA A 110 6.48 -6.67 16.60
C ALA A 110 5.61 -6.86 17.86
N LYS A 111 6.20 -6.82 19.06
CA LYS A 111 5.48 -6.86 20.34
C LYS A 111 4.69 -5.57 20.60
N PHE A 112 5.17 -4.46 20.06
CA PHE A 112 4.60 -3.13 20.24
C PHE A 112 3.81 -2.68 19.03
N TYR A 113 4.21 -3.07 17.81
CA TYR A 113 3.46 -2.75 16.60
C TYR A 113 3.39 -3.98 15.69
N PRO A 114 2.40 -4.86 15.93
CA PRO A 114 2.16 -6.01 15.09
C PRO A 114 1.85 -5.61 13.65
N GLN A 115 2.68 -6.08 12.72
CA GLN A 115 2.52 -5.91 11.27
C GLN A 115 2.93 -7.22 10.60
N TYR A 116 1.99 -7.87 9.92
CA TYR A 116 2.26 -9.18 9.30
C TYR A 116 1.33 -9.45 8.12
N TYR A 117 1.82 -10.24 7.17
CA TYR A 117 1.00 -10.82 6.11
C TYR A 117 0.58 -12.23 6.51
N HIS A 118 -0.67 -12.59 6.22
CA HIS A 118 -1.20 -13.90 6.56
C HIS A 118 -2.22 -14.39 5.53
N LYS A 119 -1.77 -15.27 4.63
CA LYS A 119 -2.56 -15.95 3.60
C LYS A 119 -3.30 -14.96 2.69
N THR A 120 -4.47 -15.35 2.18
CA THR A 120 -5.21 -14.58 1.17
C THR A 120 -6.70 -14.46 1.48
N ASP A 121 -7.33 -13.41 0.91
CA ASP A 121 -8.78 -13.28 0.85
C ASP A 121 -9.40 -14.17 -0.25
N LYS A 122 -10.72 -14.12 -0.41
CA LYS A 122 -11.46 -14.91 -1.42
C LYS A 122 -11.18 -14.50 -2.87
N ASP A 123 -10.62 -13.31 -3.08
CA ASP A 123 -10.25 -12.80 -4.40
C ASP A 123 -8.74 -13.03 -4.68
N GLY A 124 -8.06 -13.79 -3.81
CA GLY A 124 -6.64 -14.11 -3.94
C GLY A 124 -5.69 -13.02 -3.45
N ARG A 125 -6.16 -11.92 -2.85
CA ARG A 125 -5.30 -10.84 -2.36
C ARG A 125 -4.53 -11.26 -1.11
N PRO A 126 -3.22 -10.97 -1.01
CA PRO A 126 -2.50 -11.08 0.26
C PRO A 126 -3.22 -10.31 1.36
N VAL A 127 -3.46 -10.95 2.51
CA VAL A 127 -4.05 -10.27 3.67
C VAL A 127 -2.94 -9.67 4.50
N TYR A 128 -2.95 -8.35 4.64
CA TYR A 128 -2.05 -7.59 5.51
C TYR A 128 -2.78 -7.21 6.79
N ILE A 129 -2.18 -7.45 7.95
CA ILE A 129 -2.80 -7.18 9.25
C ILE A 129 -1.89 -6.28 10.06
N GLU A 130 -2.48 -5.23 10.61
CA GLU A 130 -1.83 -4.26 11.46
C GLU A 130 -2.65 -4.03 12.74
N GLU A 131 -2.01 -4.09 13.90
CA GLU A 131 -2.68 -3.93 15.19
C GLU A 131 -2.26 -2.63 15.88
N LEU A 132 -2.82 -1.53 15.39
CA LEU A 132 -2.51 -0.19 15.89
C LEU A 132 -2.97 0.04 17.34
N GLY A 133 -3.99 -0.70 17.79
CA GLY A 133 -4.46 -0.65 19.17
C GLY A 133 -3.41 -1.10 20.22
N ALA A 134 -2.41 -1.89 19.81
CA ALA A 134 -1.32 -2.34 20.67
C ALA A 134 -0.11 -1.39 20.67
N VAL A 135 -0.15 -0.31 19.86
CA VAL A 135 1.02 0.54 19.60
C VAL A 135 1.56 1.20 20.87
N ASN A 136 2.87 1.07 21.08
CA ASN A 136 3.58 1.75 22.16
C ASN A 136 4.81 2.48 21.59
N ILE A 137 4.58 3.71 21.11
CA ILE A 137 5.59 4.49 20.40
C ILE A 137 6.82 4.82 21.26
N PRO A 138 6.71 5.21 22.54
CA PRO A 138 7.89 5.42 23.38
C PRO A 138 8.80 4.19 23.44
N LYS A 139 8.24 3.00 23.69
CA LYS A 139 9.02 1.75 23.72
C LYS A 139 9.59 1.37 22.35
N MET A 140 8.88 1.69 21.27
CA MET A 140 9.38 1.47 19.92
C MET A 140 10.57 2.36 19.60
N TYR A 141 10.54 3.63 20.00
CA TYR A 141 11.64 4.57 19.76
C TYR A 141 12.87 4.30 20.63
N GLU A 142 12.76 3.45 21.66
CA GLU A 142 13.92 2.87 22.35
C GLU A 142 14.64 1.78 21.53
N ILE A 143 13.97 1.22 20.51
CA ILE A 143 14.40 0.03 19.76
C ILE A 143 14.72 0.38 18.29
N THR A 144 13.92 1.25 17.68
CA THR A 144 14.01 1.61 16.25
C THR A 144 13.71 3.10 16.05
N THR A 145 13.77 3.57 14.81
CA THR A 145 13.46 4.95 14.44
C THR A 145 12.30 5.01 13.45
N GLN A 146 11.63 6.17 13.35
CA GLN A 146 10.59 6.37 12.33
C GLN A 146 11.14 6.11 10.91
N GLU A 147 12.39 6.49 10.63
CA GLU A 147 13.05 6.22 9.35
C GLU A 147 13.16 4.71 9.07
N ARG A 148 13.65 3.94 10.04
CA ARG A 148 13.79 2.48 9.89
C ARG A 148 12.43 1.79 9.75
N MET A 149 11.39 2.27 10.46
CA MET A 149 10.03 1.79 10.27
C MET A 149 9.51 2.07 8.85
N LEU A 150 9.76 3.26 8.29
CA LEU A 150 9.39 3.59 6.90
C LEU A 150 10.19 2.76 5.89
N LYS A 151 11.47 2.49 6.13
CA LYS A 151 12.26 1.56 5.32
C LYS A 151 11.69 0.14 5.37
N ASN A 152 11.27 -0.34 6.55
CA ASN A 152 10.58 -1.62 6.67
C ASN A 152 9.24 -1.64 5.91
N LEU A 153 8.46 -0.55 5.94
CA LEU A 153 7.23 -0.42 5.15
C LEU A 153 7.52 -0.54 3.64
N VAL A 154 8.53 0.18 3.14
CA VAL A 154 8.94 0.13 1.72
C VAL A 154 9.47 -1.26 1.36
N TRP A 155 10.28 -1.88 2.22
CA TRP A 155 10.75 -3.25 2.06
C TRP A 155 9.58 -4.24 1.95
N GLU A 156 8.56 -4.09 2.79
CA GLU A 156 7.35 -4.93 2.73
C GLU A 156 6.53 -4.67 1.45
N TYR A 157 6.50 -3.44 0.92
CA TYR A 157 5.87 -3.12 -0.37
C TYR A 157 6.62 -3.70 -1.58
N GLU A 158 7.95 -3.68 -1.57
CA GLU A 158 8.75 -4.32 -2.61
C GLU A 158 8.62 -5.84 -2.54
N SER A 159 8.64 -6.42 -1.33
CA SER A 159 8.39 -7.85 -1.13
C SER A 159 6.98 -8.26 -1.58
N PHE A 160 5.99 -7.42 -1.26
CA PHE A 160 4.61 -7.58 -1.71
C PHE A 160 4.50 -7.57 -3.23
N SER A 161 5.13 -6.58 -3.88
CA SER A 161 5.04 -6.41 -5.33
C SER A 161 5.76 -7.50 -6.10
N LYS A 162 6.98 -7.87 -5.68
CA LYS A 162 7.86 -8.81 -6.40
C LYS A 162 7.50 -10.27 -6.16
N TYR A 163 7.13 -10.64 -4.93
CA TYR A 163 6.94 -12.05 -4.56
C TYR A 163 5.48 -12.37 -4.20
N ARG A 164 4.84 -11.59 -3.31
CA ARG A 164 3.51 -11.95 -2.79
C ARG A 164 2.43 -11.88 -3.87
N LEU A 165 2.40 -10.80 -4.65
CA LEU A 165 1.46 -10.66 -5.76
C LEU A 165 1.71 -11.66 -6.87
N ALA A 166 2.97 -11.97 -7.18
CA ALA A 166 3.32 -12.97 -8.18
C ALA A 166 2.77 -14.35 -7.82
N ALA A 167 3.07 -14.85 -6.62
CA ALA A 167 2.60 -16.14 -6.15
C ALA A 167 1.07 -16.18 -5.98
N CYS A 168 0.46 -15.11 -5.48
CA CYS A 168 -0.99 -15.01 -5.36
C CYS A 168 -1.69 -15.03 -6.73
N SER A 169 -1.10 -14.37 -7.73
CA SER A 169 -1.64 -14.38 -9.10
C SER A 169 -1.61 -15.78 -9.69
N ARG A 170 -0.51 -16.53 -9.51
CA ARG A 170 -0.42 -17.93 -9.96
C ARG A 170 -1.46 -18.82 -9.28
N LYS A 171 -1.63 -18.68 -7.95
CA LYS A 171 -2.62 -19.44 -7.19
C LYS A 171 -4.06 -19.12 -7.59
N ALA A 172 -4.37 -17.84 -7.84
CA ALA A 172 -5.70 -17.40 -8.22
C ALA A 172 -6.03 -17.68 -9.69
N GLY A 173 -5.03 -17.91 -10.54
CA GLY A 173 -5.18 -18.06 -12.00
C GLY A 173 -5.48 -16.75 -12.74
N VAL A 174 -5.43 -15.62 -12.05
CA VAL A 174 -5.68 -14.27 -12.55
C VAL A 174 -4.69 -13.30 -11.92
N LEU A 175 -4.48 -12.14 -12.55
CA LEU A 175 -3.58 -11.13 -12.03
C LEU A 175 -4.15 -10.50 -10.76
N VAL A 176 -3.42 -10.62 -9.66
CA VAL A 176 -3.71 -9.98 -8.39
C VAL A 176 -2.80 -8.75 -8.27
N GLU A 177 -3.38 -7.56 -8.23
CA GLU A 177 -2.62 -6.30 -8.18
C GLU A 177 -2.61 -5.64 -6.78
N THR A 178 -3.48 -6.12 -5.88
CA THR A 178 -3.89 -5.41 -4.66
C THR A 178 -3.87 -6.28 -3.41
N SER A 179 -3.80 -5.63 -2.24
CA SER A 179 -3.91 -6.27 -0.93
C SER A 179 -5.33 -6.19 -0.34
N CYS A 180 -5.59 -7.03 0.67
CA CYS A 180 -6.70 -6.89 1.60
C CYS A 180 -6.14 -6.56 2.99
N SER A 181 -6.30 -5.33 3.45
CA SER A 181 -5.74 -4.87 4.72
C SER A 181 -6.76 -4.94 5.85
N ILE A 182 -6.34 -5.36 7.04
CA ILE A 182 -7.09 -5.30 8.30
C ILE A 182 -6.29 -4.44 9.29
N LEU A 183 -6.92 -3.39 9.81
CA LEU A 183 -6.39 -2.55 10.88
C LEU A 183 -7.22 -2.75 12.14
N ASP A 184 -6.61 -3.36 13.16
CA ASP A 184 -7.23 -3.52 14.47
C ASP A 184 -6.98 -2.30 15.36
N LEU A 185 -8.06 -1.63 15.74
CA LEU A 185 -8.06 -0.42 16.57
C LEU A 185 -8.34 -0.71 18.05
N LYS A 186 -8.43 -1.98 18.46
CA LYS A 186 -8.75 -2.35 19.83
C LYS A 186 -7.73 -1.79 20.82
N GLY A 187 -8.18 -0.87 21.67
CA GLY A 187 -7.32 -0.25 22.68
C GLY A 187 -6.65 1.05 22.24
N ILE A 188 -6.91 1.54 21.01
CA ILE A 188 -6.40 2.83 20.58
C ILE A 188 -6.98 3.96 21.45
N SER A 189 -6.09 4.74 22.05
CA SER A 189 -6.44 5.99 22.73
C SER A 189 -6.25 7.17 21.77
N ILE A 190 -6.93 8.30 22.03
CA ILE A 190 -6.72 9.53 21.24
C ILE A 190 -5.25 9.97 21.33
N SER A 191 -4.62 9.81 22.50
CA SER A 191 -3.20 10.12 22.71
C SER A 191 -2.28 9.23 21.88
N ALA A 192 -2.57 7.93 21.77
CA ALA A 192 -1.77 7.04 20.91
C ALA A 192 -1.97 7.41 19.43
N ALA A 193 -3.20 7.72 19.03
CA ALA A 193 -3.52 8.11 17.65
C ALA A 193 -2.81 9.40 17.20
N THR A 194 -2.64 10.39 18.10
CA THR A 194 -1.89 11.60 17.77
C THR A 194 -0.38 11.36 17.68
N GLN A 195 0.17 10.45 18.48
CA GLN A 195 1.60 10.10 18.45
C GLN A 195 2.01 9.39 17.16
N VAL A 196 1.15 8.53 16.60
CA VAL A 196 1.43 7.83 15.34
C VAL A 196 1.14 8.67 14.10
N LEU A 197 0.54 9.86 14.25
CA LEU A 197 0.06 10.67 13.13
C LEU A 197 1.17 11.04 12.14
N SER A 198 2.39 11.31 12.65
CA SER A 198 3.57 11.56 11.82
C SER A 198 3.88 10.36 10.92
N TYR A 199 4.08 9.19 11.51
CA TYR A 199 4.36 7.95 10.78
C TYR A 199 3.24 7.61 9.78
N VAL A 200 1.97 7.66 10.20
CA VAL A 200 0.82 7.34 9.33
C VAL A 200 0.74 8.31 8.15
N ARG A 201 1.05 9.59 8.34
CA ARG A 201 1.09 10.58 7.26
C ARG A 201 2.16 10.24 6.22
N GLU A 202 3.38 9.97 6.66
CA GLU A 202 4.48 9.60 5.76
C GLU A 202 4.20 8.28 5.04
N ALA A 203 3.70 7.27 5.76
CA ALA A 203 3.31 5.99 5.19
C ALA A 203 2.18 6.15 4.14
N SER A 204 1.19 7.01 4.42
CA SER A 204 0.12 7.33 3.48
C SER A 204 0.64 8.04 2.24
N TYR A 205 1.58 8.98 2.42
CA TYR A 205 2.22 9.70 1.32
C TYR A 205 3.00 8.74 0.40
N ILE A 206 3.81 7.83 0.98
CA ILE A 206 4.52 6.79 0.23
C ILE A 206 3.52 5.90 -0.54
N GLY A 207 2.50 5.39 0.16
CA GLY A 207 1.51 4.50 -0.42
C GLY A 207 0.75 5.13 -1.61
N GLN A 208 0.38 6.40 -1.51
CA GLN A 208 -0.42 7.07 -2.56
C GLN A 208 0.39 7.55 -3.75
N ASN A 209 1.61 8.04 -3.51
CA ASN A 209 2.40 8.65 -4.57
C ASN A 209 3.27 7.62 -5.30
N TYR A 210 3.75 6.60 -4.60
CA TYR A 210 4.73 5.65 -5.14
C TYR A 210 4.17 4.24 -5.34
N TYR A 211 3.08 3.89 -4.63
CA TYR A 211 2.40 2.61 -4.76
C TYR A 211 0.90 2.75 -5.13
N PRO A 212 0.56 3.52 -6.18
CA PRO A 212 -0.83 3.78 -6.54
C PRO A 212 -1.58 2.48 -6.85
N GLU A 213 -2.88 2.48 -6.49
CA GLU A 213 -3.82 1.40 -6.77
C GLU A 213 -3.36 0.01 -6.25
N ARG A 214 -2.58 -0.02 -5.15
CA ARG A 214 -2.20 -1.27 -4.46
C ARG A 214 -3.16 -1.70 -3.35
N MET A 215 -4.03 -0.82 -2.88
CA MET A 215 -5.04 -1.14 -1.87
C MET A 215 -6.34 -1.60 -2.54
N GLY A 216 -6.78 -2.83 -2.26
CA GLY A 216 -8.00 -3.42 -2.82
C GLY A 216 -9.18 -3.35 -1.85
N LYS A 217 -8.98 -3.83 -0.63
CA LYS A 217 -9.95 -3.78 0.48
C LYS A 217 -9.25 -3.30 1.74
N PHE A 218 -9.93 -2.49 2.55
CA PHE A 218 -9.39 -2.05 3.84
C PHE A 218 -10.44 -2.10 4.94
N TYR A 219 -10.23 -2.97 5.93
CA TYR A 219 -11.13 -3.16 7.06
C TYR A 219 -10.53 -2.52 8.31
N LEU A 220 -11.26 -1.61 8.95
CA LEU A 220 -10.93 -1.12 10.28
C LEU A 220 -11.87 -1.81 11.27
N ILE A 221 -11.32 -2.58 12.19
CA ILE A 221 -12.09 -3.37 13.15
C ILE A 221 -11.90 -2.85 14.57
N ASN A 222 -12.84 -3.19 15.46
CA ASN A 222 -12.86 -2.67 16.84
C ASN A 222 -12.84 -1.14 16.89
N ALA A 223 -13.43 -0.47 15.91
CA ALA A 223 -13.52 0.97 15.89
C ALA A 223 -14.33 1.46 17.13
N PRO A 224 -13.75 2.28 18.01
CA PRO A 224 -14.44 2.73 19.22
C PRO A 224 -15.68 3.57 18.89
N PHE A 225 -16.64 3.63 19.83
CA PHE A 225 -17.78 4.54 19.72
C PHE A 225 -17.25 5.99 19.76
N GLY A 226 -17.20 6.66 18.60
CA GLY A 226 -16.50 7.94 18.40
C GLY A 226 -15.31 7.89 17.44
N PHE A 227 -14.98 6.72 16.86
CA PHE A 227 -13.93 6.57 15.84
C PHE A 227 -14.12 7.48 14.63
N SER A 228 -15.35 7.91 14.31
CA SER A 228 -15.58 8.95 13.30
C SER A 228 -14.74 10.21 13.52
N THR A 229 -14.38 10.54 14.76
CA THR A 229 -13.47 11.65 15.10
C THR A 229 -12.01 11.32 14.82
N ALA A 230 -11.51 10.13 15.17
CA ALA A 230 -10.14 9.72 14.84
C ALA A 230 -9.96 9.52 13.33
N PHE A 231 -10.95 8.93 12.66
CA PHE A 231 -10.97 8.81 11.20
C PHE A 231 -10.92 10.18 10.50
N ARG A 232 -11.55 11.22 11.08
CA ARG A 232 -11.41 12.60 10.55
C ARG A 232 -9.98 13.12 10.60
N LEU A 233 -9.13 12.65 11.51
CA LEU A 233 -7.71 13.03 11.55
C LEU A 233 -6.93 12.42 10.38
N PHE A 234 -7.28 11.19 9.97
CA PHE A 234 -6.56 10.48 8.91
C PHE A 234 -7.16 10.70 7.52
N LYS A 235 -8.46 11.03 7.42
CA LYS A 235 -9.19 11.26 6.17
C LYS A 235 -8.52 12.27 5.21
N PRO A 236 -7.92 13.38 5.66
CA PRO A 236 -7.24 14.32 4.76
C PRO A 236 -6.06 13.70 3.99
N PHE A 237 -5.50 12.60 4.51
CA PHE A 237 -4.40 11.88 3.88
C PHE A 237 -4.89 10.71 3.02
N LEU A 238 -6.19 10.59 2.74
CA LEU A 238 -6.77 9.50 1.96
C LEU A 238 -7.53 10.06 0.75
N ASP A 239 -7.19 9.59 -0.45
CA ASP A 239 -7.93 9.97 -1.64
C ASP A 239 -9.36 9.37 -1.64
N PRO A 240 -10.33 9.95 -2.37
CA PRO A 240 -11.71 9.47 -2.36
C PRO A 240 -11.91 8.02 -2.84
N VAL A 241 -11.07 7.52 -3.75
CA VAL A 241 -11.14 6.12 -4.22
C VAL A 241 -10.72 5.19 -3.09
N THR A 242 -9.63 5.53 -2.39
CA THR A 242 -9.20 4.85 -1.17
C THR A 242 -10.32 4.80 -0.14
N VAL A 243 -11.02 5.92 0.13
CA VAL A 243 -12.13 5.96 1.09
C VAL A 243 -13.27 5.00 0.71
N SER A 244 -13.58 4.83 -0.58
CA SER A 244 -14.64 3.91 -1.03
C SER A 244 -14.33 2.42 -0.78
N LYS A 245 -13.05 2.08 -0.59
CA LYS A 245 -12.58 0.71 -0.32
C LYS A 245 -12.51 0.40 1.20
N ILE A 246 -12.86 1.38 2.05
CA ILE A 246 -12.76 1.31 3.50
C ILE A 246 -14.07 0.81 4.13
N PHE A 247 -13.96 -0.20 4.98
CA PHE A 247 -15.05 -0.77 5.78
C PHE A 247 -14.75 -0.52 7.26
N ILE A 248 -15.54 0.34 7.91
CA ILE A 248 -15.39 0.63 9.35
C ILE A 248 -16.36 -0.26 10.12
N LEU A 249 -15.81 -1.14 10.95
CA LEU A 249 -16.54 -2.16 11.71
C LEU A 249 -16.31 -1.97 13.22
N GLY A 250 -17.37 -2.16 14.00
CA GLY A 250 -17.31 -2.17 15.46
C GLY A 250 -16.70 -3.46 16.03
N SER A 251 -17.15 -3.88 17.21
CA SER A 251 -16.65 -5.10 17.88
C SER A 251 -17.18 -6.42 17.30
N TYR A 252 -18.28 -6.39 16.54
CA TYR A 252 -18.92 -7.56 15.92
C TYR A 252 -18.51 -7.75 14.45
N TYR A 253 -17.23 -7.55 14.15
CA TYR A 253 -16.68 -7.52 12.78
C TYR A 253 -16.50 -8.91 12.13
N GLN A 254 -16.51 -9.99 12.91
CA GLN A 254 -16.07 -11.32 12.48
C GLN A 254 -16.88 -11.84 11.29
N LYS A 255 -18.20 -11.64 11.31
CA LYS A 255 -19.07 -12.05 10.19
C LYS A 255 -18.74 -11.29 8.90
N ASP A 256 -18.38 -10.02 8.98
CA ASP A 256 -18.03 -9.21 7.81
C ASP A 256 -16.66 -9.59 7.25
N LEU A 257 -15.67 -9.89 8.11
CA LEU A 257 -14.39 -10.43 7.66
C LEU A 257 -14.56 -11.78 6.98
N LEU A 258 -15.38 -12.69 7.53
CA LEU A 258 -15.64 -14.01 6.94
C LEU A 258 -16.41 -13.97 5.61
N LYS A 259 -17.07 -12.85 5.28
CA LYS A 259 -17.63 -12.62 3.93
C LYS A 259 -16.52 -12.47 2.90
N GLN A 260 -15.38 -11.86 3.25
CA GLN A 260 -14.27 -11.57 2.32
C GLN A 260 -13.10 -12.56 2.45
N ILE A 261 -12.81 -13.07 3.64
CA ILE A 261 -11.65 -13.92 3.91
C ILE A 261 -12.15 -15.33 4.29
N PRO A 262 -11.62 -16.41 3.68
CA PRO A 262 -11.97 -17.77 4.08
C PRO A 262 -11.65 -18.03 5.56
N ALA A 263 -12.47 -18.82 6.25
CA ALA A 263 -12.31 -19.05 7.69
C ALA A 263 -10.96 -19.70 8.01
N GLU A 264 -10.53 -20.65 7.18
CA GLU A 264 -9.23 -21.32 7.22
C GLU A 264 -8.03 -20.40 6.97
N ASN A 265 -8.26 -19.21 6.41
CA ASN A 265 -7.24 -18.21 6.16
C ASN A 265 -7.21 -17.10 7.20
N LEU A 266 -8.33 -16.83 7.87
CA LEU A 266 -8.41 -15.81 8.90
C LEU A 266 -7.87 -16.33 10.25
N PRO A 267 -6.98 -15.59 10.95
CA PRO A 267 -6.51 -16.00 12.27
C PRO A 267 -7.64 -16.22 13.28
N VAL A 268 -7.48 -17.19 14.18
CA VAL A 268 -8.47 -17.50 15.24
C VAL A 268 -8.87 -16.27 16.07
N LYS A 269 -7.91 -15.38 16.37
CA LYS A 269 -8.16 -14.13 17.13
C LYS A 269 -9.13 -13.16 16.45
N PHE A 270 -9.29 -13.25 15.13
CA PHE A 270 -10.21 -12.43 14.34
C PHE A 270 -11.50 -13.18 13.96
N GLY A 271 -11.73 -14.36 14.54
CA GLY A 271 -12.94 -15.17 14.31
C GLY A 271 -12.82 -16.20 13.20
N GLY A 272 -11.60 -16.49 12.72
CA GLY A 272 -11.35 -17.56 11.76
C GLY A 272 -10.94 -18.89 12.42
N LYS A 273 -10.23 -19.70 11.65
CA LYS A 273 -9.74 -21.05 11.99
C LYS A 273 -8.24 -21.23 11.73
N SER A 274 -7.56 -20.19 11.24
CA SER A 274 -6.13 -20.28 10.98
C SER A 274 -5.35 -20.16 12.28
N GLU A 275 -4.55 -21.18 12.56
CA GLU A 275 -3.56 -21.19 13.63
C GLU A 275 -2.16 -21.05 13.04
N VAL A 276 -1.22 -20.58 13.86
CA VAL A 276 0.21 -20.47 13.54
C VAL A 276 0.97 -21.04 14.72
N SER A 277 2.04 -21.79 14.44
CA SER A 277 2.86 -22.39 15.49
C SER A 277 3.58 -21.32 16.32
N GLU A 278 3.38 -21.34 17.63
CA GLU A 278 4.16 -20.50 18.56
C GLU A 278 5.66 -20.83 18.53
N ALA A 279 6.02 -22.07 18.19
CA ALA A 279 7.42 -22.50 18.07
C ALA A 279 8.18 -21.77 16.95
N GLU A 280 7.47 -21.24 15.96
CA GLU A 280 8.04 -20.51 14.82
C GLU A 280 7.93 -18.97 14.98
N GLY A 281 7.65 -18.50 16.20
CA GLY A 281 7.50 -17.07 16.50
C GLY A 281 6.07 -16.56 16.48
N GLY A 282 5.09 -17.46 16.35
CA GLY A 282 3.66 -17.15 16.38
C GLY A 282 3.22 -16.25 15.21
N LEU A 283 2.00 -15.73 15.31
CA LEU A 283 1.40 -14.94 14.23
C LEU A 283 2.21 -13.67 13.90
N LEU A 284 2.79 -13.02 14.91
CA LEU A 284 3.46 -11.71 14.79
C LEU A 284 4.72 -11.74 13.92
N LEU A 285 5.40 -12.88 13.85
CA LEU A 285 6.64 -13.05 13.09
C LEU A 285 6.44 -13.97 11.87
N SER A 286 5.23 -14.46 11.68
CA SER A 286 4.87 -15.31 10.55
C SER A 286 4.68 -14.51 9.27
N ASP A 287 4.98 -15.15 8.15
CA ASP A 287 4.77 -14.62 6.79
C ASP A 287 4.27 -15.77 5.90
N VAL A 288 3.15 -16.36 6.31
CA VAL A 288 2.57 -17.56 5.69
C VAL A 288 1.66 -17.15 4.54
N GLY A 289 1.79 -17.79 3.38
CA GLY A 289 0.91 -17.57 2.24
C GLY A 289 1.41 -18.26 0.97
N PRO A 290 0.76 -18.02 -0.18
CA PRO A 290 1.14 -18.62 -1.46
C PRO A 290 2.61 -18.40 -1.84
N TRP A 291 3.21 -17.30 -1.39
CA TRP A 291 4.61 -16.96 -1.61
C TRP A 291 5.62 -17.83 -0.84
N ARG A 292 5.14 -18.74 0.02
CA ARG A 292 5.94 -19.78 0.70
C ARG A 292 5.61 -21.20 0.19
N GLU A 293 4.71 -21.32 -0.78
CA GLU A 293 4.29 -22.61 -1.34
C GLU A 293 5.05 -22.88 -2.65
N ALA A 294 5.89 -23.91 -2.69
CA ALA A 294 6.79 -24.19 -3.82
C ALA A 294 6.09 -24.24 -5.21
N GLN A 295 4.84 -24.69 -5.26
CA GLN A 295 4.05 -24.76 -6.49
C GLN A 295 3.63 -23.40 -7.07
N TYR A 296 3.68 -22.32 -6.27
CA TYR A 296 3.31 -20.96 -6.68
C TYR A 296 4.50 -20.01 -6.73
N ILE A 297 5.69 -20.45 -6.31
CA ILE A 297 6.94 -19.69 -6.45
C ILE A 297 7.43 -19.80 -7.89
N GLY A 298 7.70 -18.66 -8.51
CA GLY A 298 8.16 -18.60 -9.89
C GLY A 298 9.65 -18.30 -10.03
N PRO A 299 10.07 -17.75 -11.18
CA PRO A 299 11.48 -17.47 -11.45
C PRO A 299 12.08 -16.42 -10.51
N GLU A 300 11.26 -15.61 -9.85
CA GLU A 300 11.70 -14.67 -8.80
C GLU A 300 12.30 -15.35 -7.56
N GLY A 301 12.03 -16.64 -7.34
CA GLY A 301 12.45 -17.36 -6.14
C GLY A 301 11.58 -17.08 -4.92
N GLU A 302 11.96 -17.65 -3.78
CA GLU A 302 11.22 -17.45 -2.53
C GLU A 302 11.43 -16.03 -1.97
N ALA A 303 10.37 -15.43 -1.42
CA ALA A 303 10.45 -14.11 -0.81
C ALA A 303 11.52 -14.06 0.31
N PRO A 304 12.36 -13.03 0.38
CA PRO A 304 13.30 -12.88 1.48
C PRO A 304 12.58 -12.71 2.82
N LYS A 305 13.31 -12.87 3.91
CA LYS A 305 12.86 -12.46 5.25
C LYS A 305 13.63 -11.18 5.60
N SER A 306 12.95 -10.14 6.07
CA SER A 306 13.61 -8.87 6.42
C SER A 306 14.65 -8.97 7.54
N THR A 307 14.70 -10.11 8.23
CA THR A 307 15.69 -10.41 9.29
C THR A 307 16.87 -11.25 8.81
N ALA A 308 16.89 -11.73 7.55
CA ALA A 308 17.93 -12.62 7.05
C ALA A 308 19.21 -11.83 6.72
N GLY A 309 20.33 -12.14 7.39
CA GLY A 309 21.60 -11.39 7.33
C GLY A 309 22.28 -11.17 8.69
N SER A 310 21.71 -11.71 9.78
CA SER A 310 22.06 -11.42 11.18
C SER A 310 23.35 -12.06 11.73
N ASP A 311 24.32 -12.42 10.89
CA ASP A 311 25.67 -12.78 11.38
C ASP A 311 26.54 -11.53 11.64
N ALA A 312 26.03 -10.33 11.35
CA ALA A 312 26.66 -9.06 11.70
C ALA A 312 26.17 -8.56 13.07
N GLU A 313 27.11 -8.13 13.92
CA GLU A 313 26.85 -7.47 15.20
C GLU A 313 25.82 -6.34 15.08
N PRO A 314 24.98 -6.11 16.10
CA PRO A 314 24.03 -5.00 16.09
C PRO A 314 24.77 -3.68 15.83
N GLU A 315 24.37 -2.95 14.79
CA GLU A 315 24.87 -1.60 14.53
C GLU A 315 24.72 -0.75 15.80
N LYS A 316 25.81 -0.08 16.19
CA LYS A 316 25.83 0.81 17.34
C LYS A 316 24.72 1.86 17.22
N LYS A 317 23.96 2.04 18.32
CA LYS A 317 22.89 3.02 18.48
C LYS A 317 23.23 4.35 17.78
N PRO A 318 22.43 4.82 16.81
CA PRO A 318 22.63 6.14 16.23
C PRO A 318 22.28 7.23 17.26
N ASN A 319 23.10 8.28 17.26
CA ASN A 319 22.92 9.46 18.11
C ASN A 319 21.72 10.28 17.60
N ASN A 320 20.81 10.68 18.48
CA ASN A 320 19.53 11.33 18.13
C ASN A 320 19.64 12.80 17.65
N ASP A 321 20.82 13.25 17.22
CA ASP A 321 21.09 14.66 16.91
C ASP A 321 21.43 14.90 15.43
N VAL A 322 20.58 14.44 14.50
CA VAL A 322 20.63 14.91 13.10
C VAL A 322 19.31 15.61 12.77
N PRO A 323 19.33 16.91 12.40
CA PRO A 323 18.12 17.58 11.96
C PRO A 323 17.60 16.93 10.69
N VAL A 324 16.32 16.55 10.71
CA VAL A 324 15.56 16.19 9.51
C VAL A 324 15.52 17.41 8.60
N THR A 325 16.37 17.47 7.57
CA THR A 325 16.19 18.44 6.50
C THR A 325 14.97 18.03 5.69
N ALA A 326 13.87 18.76 5.88
CA ALA A 326 12.71 18.70 5.00
C ALA A 326 13.16 18.93 3.54
N PRO A 327 12.65 18.17 2.56
CA PRO A 327 12.85 18.55 1.16
C PRO A 327 12.20 19.91 0.93
N ALA A 328 12.93 20.77 0.22
CA ALA A 328 12.54 22.13 -0.09
C ALA A 328 11.11 22.18 -0.64
N THR A 329 10.30 23.09 -0.07
CA THR A 329 8.98 23.44 -0.57
C THR A 329 9.05 23.77 -2.05
N ALA A 330 8.59 22.86 -2.90
CA ALA A 330 8.20 23.19 -4.25
C ALA A 330 7.04 24.19 -4.15
N THR A 331 7.28 25.40 -4.66
CA THR A 331 6.32 26.50 -4.68
C THR A 331 5.05 26.04 -5.38
N THR A 332 3.98 25.82 -4.61
CA THR A 332 2.64 25.68 -5.18
C THR A 332 2.24 27.03 -5.76
N ALA A 333 2.30 27.14 -7.09
CA ALA A 333 1.60 28.20 -7.81
C ALA A 333 0.12 28.07 -7.48
N ALA A 334 -0.43 29.09 -6.80
CA ALA A 334 -1.83 29.17 -6.46
C ALA A 334 -2.67 29.15 -7.75
N ALA A 335 -3.57 28.16 -7.87
CA ALA A 335 -4.66 28.24 -8.83
C ALA A 335 -5.62 29.37 -8.41
N PRO A 336 -6.05 30.25 -9.33
CA PRO A 336 -6.92 31.37 -8.98
C PRO A 336 -8.32 30.90 -8.59
N THR A 337 -8.83 31.45 -7.50
CA THR A 337 -10.17 31.27 -6.96
C THR A 337 -11.24 31.67 -7.99
N PRO A 338 -12.28 30.85 -8.27
CA PRO A 338 -13.41 31.30 -9.06
C PRO A 338 -14.27 32.26 -8.22
N ALA A 339 -14.50 33.46 -8.77
CA ALA A 339 -15.37 34.47 -8.19
C ALA A 339 -16.81 33.96 -8.09
N SER A 340 -17.39 34.10 -6.89
CA SER A 340 -18.78 33.83 -6.56
C SER A 340 -19.72 34.75 -7.35
N ALA A 341 -20.58 34.15 -8.19
CA ALA A 341 -21.75 34.83 -8.74
C ALA A 341 -22.93 34.67 -7.78
N ALA A 342 -23.29 35.76 -7.09
CA ALA A 342 -24.59 35.92 -6.46
C ALA A 342 -25.03 37.40 -6.57
N ASP A 343 -26.31 37.57 -6.91
CA ASP A 343 -27.13 38.77 -6.76
C ASP A 343 -26.94 39.95 -7.73
N LYS A 344 -27.53 39.80 -8.93
CA LYS A 344 -28.19 40.92 -9.62
C LYS A 344 -29.70 40.85 -9.37
N LYS A 345 -30.18 41.55 -8.34
CA LYS A 345 -31.58 41.98 -8.24
C LYS A 345 -31.82 43.09 -9.27
N ALA A 346 -32.59 42.78 -10.30
CA ALA A 346 -33.13 43.77 -11.22
C ALA A 346 -34.27 44.55 -10.51
N ALA A 347 -34.12 45.87 -10.42
CA ALA A 347 -35.21 46.77 -10.08
C ALA A 347 -35.98 47.12 -11.37
N ALA A 348 -37.28 46.83 -11.39
CA ALA A 348 -38.20 47.32 -12.41
C ALA A 348 -38.70 48.73 -12.01
N PRO A 349 -38.92 49.66 -12.96
CA PRO A 349 -39.42 50.99 -12.67
C PRO A 349 -40.95 51.00 -12.49
N ALA A 350 -41.44 51.87 -11.60
CA ALA A 350 -42.85 52.14 -11.39
C ALA A 350 -43.47 52.94 -12.57
N PRO A 351 -44.78 52.79 -12.84
CA PRO A 351 -45.45 53.45 -13.96
C PRO A 351 -45.90 54.88 -13.60
N ALA A 352 -45.94 55.77 -14.61
CA ALA A 352 -46.55 57.09 -14.53
C ALA A 352 -47.65 57.23 -15.60
N GLY A 353 -48.83 57.71 -15.17
CA GLY A 353 -49.98 58.15 -15.98
C GLY A 353 -50.91 57.00 -16.40
N ILE A 354 -52.21 57.00 -16.16
CA ILE A 354 -53.21 58.07 -15.97
C ILE A 354 -54.26 57.58 -14.96
#